data_AF-A0A821SZR1-F1
#
_entry.id   AF-A0A821SZR1-F1
#
_cell.length_a   1.000
_cell.length_b   1.000
_cell.length_c   1.000
_cell.angle_alpha   90.00
_cell.angle_beta   90.00
_cell.angle_gamma   90.00
#
_symmetry.space_group_name_H-M   'P 1'
#
loop_
_entity.id
_entity.type
_entity.pdbx_description
1 polymer ?
#
loop_
_entity_poly.entity_id
_entity_poly.type
_entity_poly.pdbx_seq_one_letter_code
_entity_poly.pdbx_strand_id
1 'polypeptide(L)'
;MRILFDQFIDAWYKISLTKVRHGCQERKFERLYPREEFASKTSLACVLVNKSKDDSSLLLTACIHTLAELQNEIVGYFRKVVVNETASHTRVFLNAIRPEHLLQLGESELINKLVKDSFVINYEYGQGRDLIYDYEEIEMEMRNLVSSLCLFAVDNIPMLSYQFELYNENISLITNIRRRIPQTSLSTVDRAKLKSLLVRMNHYEIVHSLGLLDNIFTYLCNIDDDLSNINIQTFVEQYMNTSACLNEDIFRRPPFSTILL
;
A
#
# COMPACT_ATOMS: atom_id res chain seq x y z
N MET A 1 -23.07 -10.86 3.28
CA MET A 1 -22.57 -9.50 3.61
C MET A 1 -22.81 -9.12 5.06
N ARG A 2 -24.03 -9.25 5.62
CA ARG A 2 -24.32 -8.87 7.01
C ARG A 2 -23.41 -9.56 8.05
N ILE A 3 -23.17 -10.86 7.88
CA ILE A 3 -22.27 -11.66 8.74
C ILE A 3 -20.84 -11.11 8.76
N LEU A 4 -20.28 -10.76 7.60
CA LEU A 4 -18.91 -10.22 7.50
C LEU A 4 -18.80 -8.83 8.12
N PHE A 5 -19.85 -8.01 7.95
CA PHE A 5 -19.92 -6.70 8.58
C PHE A 5 -19.99 -6.84 10.10
N ASP A 6 -20.86 -7.72 10.62
CA ASP A 6 -20.99 -7.95 12.06
C ASP A 6 -19.67 -8.48 12.66
N GLN A 7 -19.00 -9.41 11.98
CA GLN A 7 -17.66 -9.89 12.36
C GLN A 7 -16.61 -8.80 12.37
N PHE A 8 -16.62 -7.92 11.36
CA PHE A 8 -15.72 -6.76 11.32
C PHE A 8 -15.98 -5.83 12.49
N ILE A 9 -17.24 -5.50 12.79
CA ILE A 9 -17.59 -4.65 13.94
C ILE A 9 -17.16 -5.31 15.25
N ASP A 10 -17.41 -6.59 15.42
CA ASP A 10 -16.96 -7.34 16.59
C ASP A 10 -15.44 -7.28 16.74
N ALA A 11 -14.69 -7.47 15.66
CA ALA A 11 -13.23 -7.38 15.68
C ALA A 11 -12.77 -5.94 15.96
N TRP A 12 -13.37 -4.94 15.33
CA TRP A 12 -13.03 -3.52 15.49
C TRP A 12 -13.17 -3.05 16.93
N TYR A 13 -14.24 -3.47 17.62
CA TYR A 13 -14.45 -3.13 19.03
C TYR A 13 -13.63 -3.98 20.00
N LYS A 14 -13.03 -5.09 19.56
CA LYS A 14 -12.08 -5.87 20.36
C LYS A 14 -10.64 -5.33 20.29
N ILE A 15 -10.32 -4.45 19.36
CA ILE A 15 -9.00 -3.81 19.28
C ILE A 15 -8.77 -2.98 20.55
N SER A 16 -7.72 -3.34 21.28
CA SER A 16 -7.26 -2.67 22.51
C SER A 16 -6.09 -1.71 22.27
N LEU A 17 -5.66 -1.54 21.02
CA LEU A 17 -4.59 -0.63 20.64
C LEU A 17 -4.95 0.80 21.02
N THR A 18 -4.02 1.51 21.66
CA THR A 18 -4.19 2.93 22.03
C THR A 18 -3.62 3.87 20.97
N LYS A 19 -2.63 3.39 20.22
CA LYS A 19 -1.98 4.10 19.12
C LYS A 19 -1.76 3.18 17.93
N VAL A 20 -1.88 3.74 16.74
CA VAL A 20 -1.65 3.05 15.46
C VAL A 20 -0.75 3.89 14.57
N ARG A 21 0.05 3.22 13.74
CA ARG A 21 1.06 3.85 12.89
C ARG A 21 0.86 3.50 11.43
N HIS A 22 1.14 4.47 10.56
CA HIS A 22 1.23 4.28 9.12
C HIS A 22 2.28 5.23 8.55
N GLY A 23 3.36 4.68 8.01
CA GLY A 23 4.54 5.47 7.65
C GLY A 23 5.10 6.23 8.86
N CYS A 24 5.36 7.53 8.72
CA CYS A 24 5.87 8.38 9.80
C CYS A 24 4.77 8.95 10.72
N GLN A 25 3.49 8.59 10.53
CA GLN A 25 2.38 9.17 11.28
C GLN A 25 1.95 8.22 12.42
N GLU A 26 1.89 8.75 13.64
CA GLU A 26 1.28 8.10 14.80
C GLU A 26 -0.09 8.73 15.05
N ARG A 27 -1.12 7.89 15.17
CA ARG A 27 -2.49 8.34 15.48
C ARG A 27 -3.01 7.65 16.72
N LYS A 28 -3.82 8.38 17.48
CA LYS A 28 -4.56 7.82 18.61
C LYS A 28 -5.75 7.03 18.08
N PHE A 29 -5.87 5.78 18.50
CA PHE A 29 -7.01 4.96 18.15
C PHE A 29 -8.15 5.27 19.12
N GLU A 30 -9.07 6.12 18.69
CA GLU A 30 -10.25 6.49 19.47
C GLU A 30 -11.53 6.00 18.78
N ARG A 31 -12.38 5.33 19.56
CA ARG A 31 -13.70 4.89 19.14
C ARG A 31 -14.68 6.02 19.48
N LEU A 32 -15.12 6.73 18.44
CA LEU A 32 -16.00 7.89 18.61
C LEU A 32 -17.42 7.52 19.04
N TYR A 33 -17.89 6.32 18.69
CA TYR A 33 -19.27 5.88 18.91
C TYR A 33 -19.35 4.49 19.54
N PRO A 34 -20.42 4.19 20.29
CA PRO A 34 -20.71 2.84 20.75
C PRO A 34 -21.10 1.92 19.59
N ARG A 35 -21.00 0.60 19.80
CA ARG A 35 -21.15 -0.43 18.77
C ARG A 35 -22.48 -0.32 18.01
N GLU A 36 -23.55 -0.04 18.74
CA GLU A 36 -24.92 0.02 18.24
C GLU A 36 -25.12 1.18 17.25
N GLU A 37 -24.38 2.26 17.43
CA GLU A 37 -24.51 3.47 16.62
C GLU A 37 -23.53 3.52 15.44
N PHE A 38 -22.55 2.61 15.40
CA PHE A 38 -21.47 2.61 14.42
C PHE A 38 -21.98 2.67 12.98
N ALA A 39 -22.95 1.82 12.62
CA ALA A 39 -23.47 1.79 11.25
C ALA A 39 -24.24 3.07 10.85
N SER A 40 -24.79 3.79 11.82
CA SER A 40 -25.60 4.99 11.59
C SER A 40 -24.81 6.30 11.60
N LYS A 41 -23.68 6.34 12.32
CA LYS A 41 -22.90 7.55 12.56
C LYS A 41 -21.49 7.52 11.94
N THR A 42 -21.00 6.35 11.53
CA THR A 42 -19.68 6.22 10.93
C THR A 42 -19.76 6.28 9.40
N SER A 43 -18.97 7.16 8.79
CA SER A 43 -18.83 7.21 7.34
C SER A 43 -18.19 5.92 6.82
N LEU A 44 -18.64 5.46 5.65
CA LEU A 44 -18.05 4.31 4.96
C LEU A 44 -16.55 4.51 4.69
N ALA A 45 -16.11 5.77 4.51
CA ALA A 45 -14.70 6.11 4.31
C ALA A 45 -13.80 5.68 5.49
N CYS A 46 -14.34 5.55 6.70
CA CYS A 46 -13.59 5.08 7.87
C CYS A 46 -13.30 3.56 7.85
N VAL A 47 -14.02 2.81 7.01
CA VAL A 47 -13.96 1.35 6.91
C VAL A 47 -13.38 0.90 5.56
N LEU A 48 -13.06 1.85 4.69
CA LEU A 48 -12.44 1.59 3.39
C LEU A 48 -10.95 1.93 3.44
N VAL A 49 -10.14 0.98 3.00
CA VAL A 49 -8.73 1.22 2.72
C VAL A 49 -8.66 1.97 1.38
N ASN A 50 -8.61 3.29 1.40
CA ASN A 50 -8.57 4.13 0.21
C ASN A 50 -7.30 5.00 0.17
N LYS A 51 -7.01 5.59 -1.00
CA LYS A 51 -5.94 6.60 -1.18
C LYS A 51 -6.41 8.04 -0.92
N SER A 52 -7.49 8.25 -0.16
CA SER A 52 -7.99 9.60 0.05
C SER A 52 -7.05 10.40 0.94
N LYS A 53 -6.90 11.70 0.66
CA LYS A 53 -6.22 12.64 1.57
C LYS A 53 -6.96 12.82 2.90
N ASP A 54 -8.20 12.38 2.97
CA ASP A 54 -9.04 12.53 4.17
C ASP A 54 -8.59 11.59 5.29
N ASP A 55 -8.47 12.14 6.48
CA ASP A 55 -8.00 11.46 7.69
C ASP A 55 -8.85 10.23 8.09
N SER A 56 -10.05 10.11 7.54
CA SER A 56 -11.02 9.06 7.87
C SER A 56 -10.52 7.65 7.56
N SER A 57 -9.89 7.42 6.41
CA SER A 57 -9.48 6.09 5.96
C SER A 57 -8.12 5.66 6.50
N LEU A 58 -7.28 6.63 6.89
CA LEU A 58 -5.95 6.34 7.40
C LEU A 58 -5.99 5.52 8.69
N LEU A 59 -7.05 5.66 9.50
CA LEU A 59 -7.17 4.93 10.76
C LEU A 59 -7.20 3.41 10.53
N LEU A 60 -8.01 2.94 9.59
CA LEU A 60 -8.10 1.51 9.27
C LEU A 60 -6.78 0.98 8.69
N THR A 61 -6.20 1.73 7.75
CA THR A 61 -4.91 1.38 7.13
C THR A 61 -3.81 1.30 8.20
N ALA A 62 -3.76 2.26 9.13
CA ALA A 62 -2.81 2.26 10.24
C ALA A 62 -3.06 1.10 11.21
N CYS A 63 -4.31 0.73 11.48
CA CYS A 63 -4.63 -0.45 12.29
C CYS A 63 -4.08 -1.72 11.65
N ILE A 64 -4.34 -1.94 10.35
CA ILE A 64 -3.87 -3.11 9.61
C ILE A 64 -2.34 -3.15 9.60
N HIS A 65 -1.69 -2.01 9.34
CA HIS A 65 -0.23 -1.89 9.35
C HIS A 65 0.36 -2.26 10.71
N THR A 66 -0.17 -1.67 11.78
CA THR A 66 0.30 -1.90 13.16
C THR A 66 0.13 -3.37 13.57
N LEU A 67 -1.01 -3.98 13.23
CA LEU A 67 -1.25 -5.40 13.54
C LEU A 67 -0.32 -6.32 12.74
N ALA A 68 -0.08 -6.02 11.47
CA ALA A 68 0.82 -6.78 10.63
C ALA A 68 2.28 -6.66 11.10
N GLU A 69 2.71 -5.46 11.49
CA GLU A 69 4.02 -5.22 12.10
C GLU A 69 4.18 -5.96 13.43
N LEU A 70 3.18 -5.92 14.31
CA LEU A 70 3.21 -6.63 15.57
C LEU A 70 3.41 -8.14 15.37
N GLN A 71 2.68 -8.75 14.42
CA GLN A 71 2.89 -10.16 14.09
C GLN A 71 4.31 -10.39 13.53
N ASN A 72 4.79 -9.53 12.64
CA ASN A 72 6.14 -9.62 12.09
C ASN A 72 7.23 -9.50 13.17
N GLU A 73 7.03 -8.66 14.18
CA GLU A 73 7.93 -8.51 15.31
C GLU A 73 7.97 -9.78 16.16
N ILE A 74 6.80 -10.36 16.50
CA ILE A 74 6.71 -11.62 17.25
C ILE A 74 7.41 -12.75 16.48
N VAL A 75 7.06 -12.92 15.21
CA VAL A 75 7.66 -13.95 14.34
C VAL A 75 9.17 -13.71 14.19
N GLY A 76 9.58 -12.45 14.03
CA GLY A 76 10.99 -12.05 13.93
C GLY A 76 11.78 -12.34 15.19
N TYR A 77 11.22 -12.09 16.38
CA TYR A 77 11.85 -12.39 17.66
C TYR A 77 12.13 -13.89 17.80
N PHE A 78 11.10 -14.73 17.72
CA PHE A 78 11.27 -16.17 17.92
C PHE A 78 12.13 -16.83 16.84
N ARG A 79 12.17 -16.30 15.62
CA ARG A 79 13.02 -16.84 14.54
C ARG A 79 14.48 -16.40 14.63
N LYS A 80 14.76 -15.17 15.05
CA LYS A 80 16.15 -14.69 15.25
C LYS A 80 16.88 -15.47 16.33
N VAL A 81 16.17 -16.00 17.32
CA VAL A 81 16.75 -16.84 18.38
C VAL A 81 17.05 -18.27 17.89
N VAL A 82 16.52 -18.69 16.73
CA VAL A 82 16.72 -20.06 16.19
C VAL A 82 17.88 -20.13 15.17
N VAL A 83 18.11 -19.09 14.36
CA VAL A 83 18.88 -19.26 13.11
C VAL A 83 19.83 -18.09 12.83
N ASN A 84 21.13 -18.38 12.86
CA ASN A 84 22.21 -17.54 12.31
C ASN A 84 22.33 -17.60 10.77
N GLU A 85 21.46 -18.33 10.05
CA GLU A 85 21.66 -18.66 8.63
C GLU A 85 20.35 -18.66 7.77
N THR A 86 20.29 -17.74 6.80
CA THR A 86 19.82 -18.00 5.41
C THR A 86 18.49 -18.72 5.13
N ALA A 87 17.52 -18.79 6.04
CA ALA A 87 16.18 -19.27 5.69
C ALA A 87 15.47 -18.27 4.75
N SER A 88 15.11 -18.72 3.55
CA SER A 88 14.24 -17.98 2.63
C SER A 88 12.93 -17.60 3.33
N HIS A 89 12.66 -16.30 3.41
CA HIS A 89 11.54 -15.78 4.18
C HIS A 89 10.26 -15.87 3.33
N THR A 90 9.37 -16.82 3.66
CA THR A 90 8.04 -16.84 3.05
C THR A 90 7.27 -15.62 3.53
N ARG A 91 7.15 -14.62 2.64
CA ARG A 91 6.33 -13.43 2.86
C ARG A 91 4.98 -13.60 2.17
N VAL A 92 3.91 -13.31 2.89
CA VAL A 92 2.54 -13.32 2.37
C VAL A 92 2.06 -11.88 2.27
N PHE A 93 1.45 -11.53 1.13
CA PHE A 93 0.82 -10.24 0.94
C PHE A 93 -0.46 -10.15 1.76
N LEU A 94 -0.80 -8.95 2.26
CA LEU A 94 -1.98 -8.74 3.13
C LEU A 94 -3.30 -9.20 2.49
N ASN A 95 -3.41 -9.14 1.16
CA ASN A 95 -4.59 -9.59 0.41
C ASN A 95 -4.71 -11.12 0.27
N ALA A 96 -3.64 -11.86 0.57
CA ALA A 96 -3.57 -13.31 0.49
C ALA A 96 -3.51 -13.98 1.88
N ILE A 97 -3.74 -13.20 2.95
CA ILE A 97 -3.80 -13.74 4.32
C ILE A 97 -4.94 -14.75 4.42
N ARG A 98 -4.63 -15.87 5.06
CA ARG A 98 -5.56 -16.95 5.40
C ARG A 98 -5.48 -17.18 6.91
N PRO A 99 -6.48 -17.85 7.52
CA PRO A 99 -6.48 -18.10 8.96
C PRO A 99 -5.21 -18.83 9.46
N GLU A 100 -4.64 -19.71 8.63
CA GLU A 100 -3.39 -20.44 8.90
C GLU A 100 -2.14 -19.55 8.99
N HIS A 101 -2.20 -18.35 8.39
CA HIS A 101 -1.11 -17.38 8.41
C HIS A 101 -1.14 -16.47 9.65
N LEU A 102 -2.25 -16.47 10.40
CA LEU A 102 -2.45 -15.58 11.54
C LEU A 102 -2.00 -16.28 12.82
N LEU A 103 -1.33 -15.53 13.69
CA LEU A 103 -1.08 -16.00 15.06
C LEU A 103 -2.42 -16.07 15.80
N GLN A 104 -2.89 -17.28 16.06
CA GLN A 104 -4.09 -17.52 16.86
C GLN A 104 -3.66 -17.91 18.28
N LEU A 105 -3.82 -16.96 19.20
CA LEU A 105 -3.63 -17.19 20.63
C LEU A 105 -4.89 -16.73 21.35
N GLY A 106 -5.82 -17.67 21.56
CA GLY A 106 -6.96 -17.41 22.42
C GLY A 106 -6.51 -17.32 23.88
N GLU A 107 -7.10 -16.43 24.68
CA GLU A 107 -6.84 -16.34 26.12
C GLU A 107 -7.02 -17.71 26.80
N SER A 108 -8.09 -18.42 26.43
CA SER A 108 -8.39 -19.76 26.94
C SER A 108 -7.36 -20.81 26.49
N GLU A 109 -6.85 -20.70 25.27
CA GLU A 109 -5.84 -21.63 24.74
C GLU A 109 -4.48 -21.39 25.37
N LEU A 110 -4.10 -20.12 25.56
CA LEU A 110 -2.88 -19.72 26.24
C LEU A 110 -2.91 -20.17 27.71
N ILE A 111 -4.02 -19.89 28.43
CA ILE A 111 -4.19 -20.34 29.82
C ILE A 111 -4.12 -21.86 29.88
N ASN A 112 -4.82 -22.58 28.99
CA ASN A 112 -4.79 -24.03 29.00
C ASN A 112 -3.39 -24.60 28.71
N LYS A 113 -2.62 -23.98 27.80
CA LYS A 113 -1.23 -24.38 27.54
C LYS A 113 -0.32 -24.08 28.73
N LEU A 114 -0.35 -22.86 29.26
CA LEU A 114 0.45 -22.46 30.43
C LEU A 114 0.13 -23.26 31.70
N VAL A 115 -1.15 -23.63 31.89
CA VAL A 115 -1.62 -24.38 33.06
C VAL A 115 -1.52 -25.88 32.87
N LYS A 116 -1.26 -26.42 31.67
CA LYS A 116 -1.04 -27.87 31.49
C LYS A 116 0.42 -28.23 31.32
N ASP A 117 1.15 -27.39 30.60
CA ASP A 117 2.44 -27.75 30.02
C ASP A 117 3.59 -26.93 30.63
N SER A 118 3.38 -26.18 31.72
CA SER A 118 4.38 -25.19 32.17
C SER A 118 4.43 -24.92 33.67
N PHE A 119 3.64 -25.66 34.47
CA PHE A 119 3.64 -25.51 35.92
C PHE A 119 4.22 -26.78 36.56
N VAL A 120 5.22 -26.58 37.42
CA VAL A 120 5.75 -27.63 38.29
C VAL A 120 5.33 -27.30 39.71
N ILE A 121 4.52 -28.16 40.32
CA ILE A 121 4.20 -28.04 41.75
C ILE A 121 5.30 -28.73 42.53
N ASN A 122 6.14 -27.96 43.21
CA ASN A 122 7.16 -28.49 44.10
C ASN A 122 6.55 -28.74 45.49
N TYR A 123 6.42 -30.01 45.87
CA TYR A 123 5.88 -30.42 47.17
C TYR A 123 6.97 -30.66 48.24
N GLU A 124 8.26 -30.59 47.87
CA GLU A 124 9.33 -31.16 48.70
C GLU A 124 10.00 -30.14 49.63
N TYR A 125 9.85 -28.84 49.40
CA TYR A 125 10.42 -27.80 50.27
C TYR A 125 9.35 -27.13 51.15
N GLY A 126 9.25 -27.55 52.41
CA GLY A 126 8.57 -26.75 53.46
C GLY A 126 7.04 -26.82 53.56
N GLN A 127 6.37 -27.82 52.97
CA GLN A 127 4.89 -27.96 53.01
C GLN A 127 4.11 -26.78 52.38
N GLY A 128 4.78 -25.89 51.63
CA GLY A 128 4.16 -24.84 50.84
C GLY A 128 3.58 -25.38 49.51
N ARG A 129 2.59 -24.68 48.97
CA ARG A 129 2.12 -24.89 47.58
C ARG A 129 2.69 -23.77 46.72
N ASP A 130 3.98 -23.83 46.44
CA ASP A 130 4.63 -22.85 45.58
C ASP A 130 4.47 -23.27 44.12
N LEU A 131 3.89 -22.37 43.32
CA LEU A 131 3.77 -22.51 41.87
C LEU A 131 5.07 -22.02 41.23
N ILE A 132 5.83 -22.95 40.63
CA ILE A 132 7.03 -22.63 39.87
C ILE A 132 6.69 -22.79 38.39
N TYR A 133 6.96 -21.74 37.61
CA TYR A 133 6.80 -21.76 36.16
C TYR A 133 8.11 -22.19 35.51
N ASP A 134 8.04 -23.17 34.61
CA ASP A 134 9.16 -23.49 33.73
C ASP A 134 9.13 -22.56 32.52
N TYR A 135 9.89 -21.48 32.60
CA TYR A 135 9.95 -20.49 31.52
C TYR A 135 10.60 -21.03 30.25
N GLU A 136 11.48 -22.05 30.34
CA GLU A 136 12.12 -22.65 29.17
C GLU A 136 11.11 -23.48 28.37
N GLU A 137 10.27 -24.25 29.07
CA GLU A 137 9.19 -25.03 28.46
C GLU A 137 8.13 -24.12 27.81
N ILE A 138 7.76 -23.03 28.48
CA ILE A 138 6.86 -21.99 27.92
C ILE A 138 7.45 -21.40 26.64
N GLU A 139 8.74 -21.04 26.66
CA GLU A 139 9.38 -20.44 25.50
C GLU A 139 9.44 -21.43 24.33
N MET A 140 9.73 -22.71 24.60
CA MET A 140 9.79 -23.75 23.59
C MET A 140 8.42 -23.99 22.93
N GLU A 141 7.34 -24.05 23.70
CA GLU A 141 5.97 -24.19 23.19
C GLU A 141 5.54 -22.98 22.35
N MET A 142 5.81 -21.76 22.84
CA MET A 142 5.51 -20.53 22.10
C MET A 142 6.31 -20.46 20.79
N ARG A 143 7.56 -20.91 20.83
CA ARG A 143 8.41 -21.02 19.63
C ARG A 143 7.83 -22.00 18.62
N ASN A 144 7.35 -23.17 19.06
CA ASN A 144 6.74 -24.15 18.16
C ASN A 144 5.51 -23.58 17.45
N LEU A 145 4.65 -22.86 18.17
CA LEU A 145 3.48 -22.18 17.59
C LEU A 145 3.87 -21.14 16.53
N VAL A 146 4.86 -20.29 16.84
CA VAL A 146 5.28 -19.19 15.98
C VAL A 146 6.15 -19.66 14.79
N SER A 147 6.84 -20.79 14.94
CA SER A 147 7.79 -21.31 13.94
C SER A 147 7.19 -21.49 12.54
N SER A 148 5.91 -21.85 12.47
CA SER A 148 5.18 -22.12 11.23
C SER A 148 4.64 -20.87 10.52
N LEU A 149 4.63 -19.70 11.19
CA LEU A 149 3.95 -18.51 10.68
C LEU A 149 4.76 -17.75 9.61
N CYS A 150 4.12 -17.25 8.57
CA CYS A 150 4.78 -16.39 7.58
C CYS A 150 4.95 -14.95 8.07
N LEU A 151 5.86 -14.21 7.45
CA LEU A 151 5.92 -12.75 7.60
C LEU A 151 4.93 -12.10 6.63
N PHE A 152 4.39 -10.94 7.00
CA PHE A 152 3.54 -10.14 6.12
C PHE A 152 4.31 -9.08 5.36
N ALA A 153 4.03 -8.95 4.07
CA ALA A 153 4.50 -7.85 3.24
C ALA A 153 3.62 -6.63 3.45
N VAL A 154 4.10 -5.68 4.26
CA VAL A 154 3.33 -4.49 4.69
C VAL A 154 3.44 -3.33 3.68
N ASP A 155 4.43 -3.38 2.78
CA ASP A 155 4.78 -2.29 1.86
C ASP A 155 3.66 -1.94 0.85
N ASN A 156 2.78 -2.89 0.52
CA ASN A 156 1.76 -2.73 -0.51
C ASN A 156 0.38 -3.20 -0.01
N ILE A 157 -0.26 -2.40 0.84
CA ILE A 157 -1.68 -2.60 1.15
C ILE A 157 -2.49 -2.21 -0.10
N PRO A 158 -3.34 -3.08 -0.67
CA PRO A 158 -4.17 -2.70 -1.80
C PRO A 158 -5.19 -1.66 -1.36
N MET A 159 -4.97 -0.42 -1.80
CA MET A 159 -5.86 0.71 -1.53
C MET A 159 -6.79 0.93 -2.72
N LEU A 160 -8.05 1.26 -2.43
CA LEU A 160 -8.99 1.74 -3.44
C LEU A 160 -8.58 3.16 -3.88
N SER A 161 -8.19 3.31 -5.14
CA SER A 161 -8.03 4.62 -5.78
C SER A 161 -9.41 5.10 -6.27
N TYR A 162 -9.89 6.23 -5.75
CA TYR A 162 -11.08 6.88 -6.32
C TYR A 162 -10.67 7.70 -7.55
N GLN A 163 -11.39 7.51 -8.66
CA GLN A 163 -11.04 7.98 -10.02
C GLN A 163 -10.84 9.50 -10.17
N PHE A 164 -11.21 10.31 -9.18
CA PHE A 164 -11.05 11.77 -9.20
C PHE A 164 -9.79 12.28 -8.49
N GLU A 165 -9.01 11.42 -7.83
CA GLU A 165 -7.74 11.80 -7.16
C GLU A 165 -6.50 11.62 -8.05
N LEU A 166 -6.69 11.34 -9.35
CA LEU A 166 -5.64 11.10 -10.35
C LEU A 166 -4.72 12.30 -10.62
N TYR A 167 -5.03 13.51 -10.13
CA TYR A 167 -4.14 14.66 -10.29
C TYR A 167 -2.76 14.45 -9.65
N ASN A 168 -2.69 13.69 -8.54
CA ASN A 168 -1.42 13.27 -7.95
C ASN A 168 -0.77 12.11 -8.74
N GLU A 169 -1.57 11.29 -9.42
CA GLU A 169 -1.05 10.28 -10.32
C GLU A 169 -0.37 10.92 -11.53
N ASN A 170 -0.81 12.06 -12.04
CA ASN A 170 -0.10 12.79 -13.11
C ASN A 170 1.33 13.22 -12.71
N ILE A 171 1.54 13.60 -11.45
CA ILE A 171 2.90 13.87 -10.92
C ILE A 171 3.71 12.57 -10.87
N SER A 172 3.07 11.46 -10.51
CA SER A 172 3.70 10.14 -10.51
C SER A 172 3.99 9.64 -11.93
N LEU A 173 3.13 9.93 -12.92
CA LEU A 173 3.32 9.59 -14.34
C LEU A 173 4.54 10.31 -14.88
N ILE A 174 4.63 11.63 -14.70
CA ILE A 174 5.81 12.42 -15.11
C ILE A 174 7.09 11.92 -14.40
N THR A 175 7.00 11.57 -13.12
CA THR A 175 8.15 11.03 -12.36
C THR A 175 8.56 9.64 -12.85
N ASN A 176 7.60 8.78 -13.19
CA ASN A 176 7.85 7.45 -13.74
C ASN A 176 8.46 7.53 -15.14
N ILE A 177 7.97 8.44 -15.99
CA ILE A 177 8.56 8.71 -17.31
C ILE A 177 9.99 9.23 -17.14
N ARG A 178 10.24 10.21 -16.26
CA ARG A 178 11.60 10.75 -16.02
C ARG A 178 12.61 9.72 -15.52
N ARG A 179 12.17 8.67 -14.82
CA ARG A 179 13.05 7.58 -14.39
C ARG A 179 13.48 6.69 -15.54
N ARG A 180 12.69 6.62 -16.61
CA ARG A 180 12.91 5.71 -17.76
C ARG A 180 13.46 6.43 -18.98
N ILE A 181 12.96 7.65 -19.25
CA ILE A 181 13.30 8.46 -20.42
C ILE A 181 14.00 9.75 -19.95
N PRO A 182 15.26 9.99 -20.36
CA PRO A 182 16.01 11.18 -19.97
C PRO A 182 15.46 12.44 -20.68
N GLN A 183 14.65 13.21 -19.96
CA GLN A 183 14.08 14.44 -20.49
C GLN A 183 15.09 15.59 -20.51
N THR A 184 15.34 16.18 -21.67
CA THR A 184 16.15 17.40 -21.80
C THR A 184 15.27 18.66 -21.84
N SER A 185 15.79 19.76 -21.31
CA SER A 185 15.10 21.04 -21.40
C SER A 185 15.05 21.52 -22.84
N LEU A 186 13.85 21.89 -23.32
CA LEU A 186 13.66 22.55 -24.61
C LEU A 186 14.58 23.77 -24.76
N SER A 187 15.18 23.93 -25.94
CA SER A 187 16.06 25.06 -26.27
C SER A 187 15.32 26.40 -26.17
N THR A 188 16.04 27.49 -25.90
CA THR A 188 15.46 28.84 -25.83
C THR A 188 14.81 29.27 -27.15
N VAL A 189 15.34 28.79 -28.28
CA VAL A 189 14.82 29.04 -29.63
C VAL A 189 13.48 28.32 -29.83
N ASP A 190 13.38 27.06 -29.43
CA ASP A 190 12.14 26.29 -29.59
C ASP A 190 11.05 26.75 -28.61
N ARG A 191 11.44 27.18 -27.40
CA ARG A 191 10.52 27.84 -26.46
C ARG A 191 9.94 29.13 -27.05
N ALA A 192 10.75 29.94 -27.73
CA ALA A 192 10.26 31.17 -28.36
C ALA A 192 9.30 30.87 -29.52
N LYS A 193 9.58 29.84 -30.32
CA LYS A 193 8.69 29.36 -31.40
C LYS A 193 7.38 28.77 -30.86
N LEU A 194 7.43 27.97 -29.79
CA LEU A 194 6.25 27.42 -29.13
C LEU A 194 5.39 28.53 -28.52
N LYS A 195 6.02 29.52 -27.87
CA LYS A 195 5.30 30.66 -27.30
C LYS A 195 4.57 31.47 -28.37
N SER A 196 5.21 31.74 -29.51
CA SER A 196 4.57 32.48 -30.60
C SER A 196 3.45 31.70 -31.27
N LEU A 197 3.54 30.36 -31.30
CA LEU A 197 2.50 29.48 -31.84
C LEU A 197 1.31 29.38 -30.87
N LEU A 198 1.54 29.16 -29.58
CA LEU A 198 0.49 29.11 -28.56
C LEU A 198 -0.32 30.42 -28.45
N VAL A 199 0.33 31.57 -28.60
CA VAL A 199 -0.34 32.89 -28.62
C VAL A 199 -1.27 33.05 -29.83
N ARG A 200 -1.03 32.30 -30.91
CA ARG A 200 -1.84 32.34 -32.14
C ARG A 200 -2.94 31.27 -32.19
N MET A 201 -2.98 30.34 -31.23
CA MET A 201 -3.93 29.23 -31.21
C MET A 201 -5.25 29.62 -30.56
N ASN A 202 -6.34 29.02 -31.05
CA ASN A 202 -7.67 29.17 -30.45
C ASN A 202 -7.82 28.31 -29.20
N HIS A 203 -8.75 28.68 -28.31
CA HIS A 203 -8.97 27.96 -27.04
C HIS A 203 -9.25 26.45 -27.25
N TYR A 204 -10.00 26.10 -28.29
CA TYR A 204 -10.26 24.71 -28.67
C TYR A 204 -9.00 23.95 -29.07
N GLU A 205 -8.10 24.60 -29.82
CA GLU A 205 -6.83 24.00 -30.26
C GLU A 205 -5.88 23.77 -29.08
N ILE A 206 -5.88 24.69 -28.10
CA ILE A 206 -5.10 24.56 -26.86
C ILE A 206 -5.60 23.38 -26.04
N VAL A 207 -6.91 23.29 -25.79
CA VAL A 207 -7.51 22.18 -25.04
C VAL A 207 -7.26 20.84 -25.73
N HIS A 208 -7.39 20.79 -27.06
CA HIS A 208 -7.09 19.60 -27.84
C HIS A 208 -5.61 19.20 -27.75
N SER A 209 -4.69 20.17 -27.82
CA SER A 209 -3.25 19.92 -27.69
C SER A 209 -2.88 19.39 -26.31
N LEU A 210 -3.54 19.88 -25.26
CA LEU A 210 -3.37 19.38 -23.89
C LEU A 210 -3.91 17.95 -23.72
N GLY A 211 -5.08 17.66 -24.28
CA GLY A 211 -5.65 16.29 -24.24
C GLY A 211 -4.77 15.27 -24.99
N LEU A 212 -4.15 15.67 -26.10
CA LEU A 212 -3.21 14.82 -26.82
C LEU A 212 -1.90 14.58 -26.04
N LEU A 213 -1.39 15.58 -25.34
CA LEU A 213 -0.23 15.41 -24.46
C LEU A 213 -0.53 14.42 -23.33
N ASP A 214 -1.73 14.45 -22.77
CA ASP A 214 -2.15 13.52 -21.72
C ASP A 214 -2.18 12.06 -22.22
N ASN A 215 -2.67 11.85 -23.45
CA ASN A 215 -2.62 10.55 -24.11
C ASN A 215 -1.17 10.08 -24.37
N ILE A 216 -0.29 10.98 -24.82
CA ILE A 216 1.13 10.68 -25.02
C ILE A 216 1.79 10.27 -23.70
N PHE A 217 1.56 11.01 -22.61
CA PHE A 217 2.13 10.65 -21.31
C PHE A 217 1.58 9.33 -20.76
N THR A 218 0.28 9.10 -20.90
CA THR A 218 -0.34 7.83 -20.50
C THR A 218 0.27 6.65 -21.25
N TYR A 219 0.54 6.82 -22.55
CA TYR A 219 1.12 5.79 -23.39
C TYR A 219 2.62 5.57 -23.09
N LEU A 220 3.40 6.64 -22.90
CA LEU A 220 4.82 6.56 -22.48
C LEU A 220 5.01 5.87 -21.12
N CYS A 221 4.01 5.91 -20.23
CA CYS A 221 4.08 5.16 -18.97
C CYS A 221 3.99 3.65 -19.16
N ASN A 222 3.41 3.16 -20.25
CA ASN A 222 3.11 1.75 -20.48
C ASN A 222 4.09 1.05 -21.43
N ILE A 223 5.05 1.78 -22.02
CA ILE A 223 6.07 1.24 -22.92
C ILE A 223 7.40 1.04 -22.18
N ASP A 224 8.07 -0.07 -22.47
CA ASP A 224 9.41 -0.41 -21.94
C ASP A 224 10.54 -0.25 -22.99
N ASP A 225 10.23 0.30 -24.17
CA ASP A 225 11.19 0.48 -25.28
C ASP A 225 12.08 1.73 -25.13
N ASP A 226 13.31 1.64 -25.65
CA ASP A 226 14.28 2.75 -25.70
C ASP A 226 13.88 3.79 -26.77
N LEU A 227 13.28 4.91 -26.33
CA LEU A 227 12.71 5.96 -27.19
C LEU A 227 13.62 7.17 -27.42
N SER A 228 14.89 7.09 -27.00
CA SER A 228 15.84 8.21 -26.82
C SER A 228 16.20 9.04 -28.07
N ASN A 229 15.71 8.67 -29.27
CA ASN A 229 15.92 9.41 -30.52
C ASN A 229 14.65 9.58 -31.37
N ILE A 230 13.47 9.35 -30.80
CA ILE A 230 12.21 9.43 -31.53
C ILE A 230 11.58 10.81 -31.30
N ASN A 231 11.25 11.52 -32.39
CA ASN A 231 10.51 12.77 -32.31
C ASN A 231 9.02 12.50 -32.09
N ILE A 232 8.28 13.48 -31.57
CA ILE A 232 6.84 13.33 -31.25
C ILE A 232 6.04 12.86 -32.49
N GLN A 233 6.40 13.32 -33.70
CA GLN A 233 5.72 12.93 -34.93
C GLN A 233 5.91 11.44 -35.24
N THR A 234 7.16 10.97 -35.26
CA THR A 234 7.53 9.58 -35.52
C THR A 234 6.95 8.65 -34.46
N PHE A 235 6.89 9.10 -33.19
CA PHE A 235 6.26 8.33 -32.12
C PHE A 235 4.76 8.14 -32.32
N VAL A 236 4.06 9.22 -32.65
CA VAL A 236 2.61 9.19 -32.90
C VAL A 236 2.29 8.35 -34.14
N GLU A 237 3.11 8.43 -35.19
CA GLU A 237 2.95 7.67 -36.43
C GLU A 237 3.27 6.18 -36.27
N GLN A 238 4.29 5.80 -35.49
CA GLN A 238 4.71 4.41 -35.32
C GLN A 238 3.90 3.65 -34.26
N TYR A 239 3.49 4.31 -33.18
CA TYR A 239 2.95 3.61 -32.01
C TYR A 239 1.49 3.91 -31.69
N MET A 240 0.93 5.06 -32.12
CA MET A 240 -0.45 5.38 -31.80
C MET A 240 -1.47 4.97 -32.86
N ASN A 241 -1.07 4.60 -34.08
CA ASN A 241 -1.97 4.12 -35.17
C ASN A 241 -3.30 4.90 -35.28
N THR A 242 -3.28 6.21 -35.03
CA THR A 242 -4.48 7.05 -34.93
C THR A 242 -4.70 7.84 -36.21
N SER A 243 -5.29 7.20 -37.21
CA SER A 243 -5.88 7.90 -38.36
C SER A 243 -7.16 8.70 -37.99
N ALA A 244 -7.67 8.58 -36.76
CA ALA A 244 -8.94 9.17 -36.34
C ALA A 244 -8.85 10.27 -35.24
N CYS A 245 -7.73 10.42 -34.53
CA CYS A 245 -7.64 11.31 -33.36
C CYS A 245 -6.75 12.55 -33.57
N LEU A 246 -6.10 12.68 -34.73
CA LEU A 246 -5.23 13.80 -35.03
C LEU A 246 -5.92 14.68 -36.06
N ASN A 247 -6.23 15.93 -35.68
CA ASN A 247 -6.22 16.98 -36.68
C ASN A 247 -4.78 17.02 -37.21
N GLU A 248 -4.57 16.44 -38.39
CA GLU A 248 -3.26 16.19 -39.01
C GLU A 248 -2.38 17.45 -39.13
N ASP A 249 -2.97 18.63 -38.96
CA ASP A 249 -2.34 19.93 -39.19
C ASP A 249 -1.45 20.43 -38.05
N ILE A 250 -1.68 20.10 -36.77
CA ILE A 250 -1.01 20.82 -35.67
C ILE A 250 0.31 20.15 -35.25
N PHE A 251 0.29 18.84 -35.01
CA PHE A 251 1.48 18.09 -34.54
C PHE A 251 2.45 17.71 -35.66
N ARG A 252 2.03 17.75 -36.93
CA ARG A 252 2.94 17.62 -38.09
C ARG A 252 3.66 18.93 -38.42
N ARG A 253 3.23 20.07 -37.87
CA ARG A 253 3.86 21.37 -38.12
C ARG A 253 5.03 21.62 -37.16
N PRO A 254 6.18 22.10 -37.67
CA PRO A 254 7.23 22.63 -36.82
C PRO A 254 6.67 23.78 -35.94
N PRO A 255 7.02 23.84 -34.64
CA PRO A 255 8.10 23.13 -33.98
C PRO A 255 7.69 21.83 -33.25
N PHE A 256 6.40 21.45 -33.22
CA PHE A 256 5.94 20.31 -32.42
C PHE A 256 6.44 18.96 -32.94
N SER A 257 6.49 18.80 -34.27
CA SER A 257 7.00 17.57 -34.92
C SER A 257 8.48 17.30 -34.66
N THR A 258 9.27 18.34 -34.35
CA THR A 258 10.73 18.26 -34.23
C THR A 258 11.22 18.06 -32.79
N ILE A 259 10.32 18.03 -31.80
CA ILE A 259 10.68 17.83 -30.40
C ILE A 259 11.00 16.35 -30.20
N LEU A 260 12.18 16.06 -29.66
CA LEU A 260 12.60 14.72 -29.24
C LEU A 260 11.91 14.35 -27.91
N LEU A 261 11.52 13.08 -27.78
CA LEU A 261 10.94 12.50 -26.56
C LEU A 261 12.00 12.17 -25.51
#